data_AF-A0A1A9F358-F1
#
_entry.id   AF-A0A1A9F358-F1
#
_cell.length_a   1.000
_cell.length_b   1.000
_cell.length_c   1.000
_cell.angle_alpha   90.00
_cell.angle_beta   90.00
_cell.angle_gamma   90.00
#
_symmetry.space_group_name_H-M   'P 1'
#
loop_
_entity.id
_entity.type
_entity.pdbx_description
1 polymer ?
#
loop_
_entity_poly.entity_id
_entity_poly.type
_entity_poly.pdbx_seq_one_letter_code
_entity_poly.pdbx_strand_id
1 'polypeptide(L)'
;MQSLLIVTELYGFDVTTGCLRGLCHDGRSLLVQAEPGQQVNCDLLQSLPCPFFLLSDQPAEVLGDMLMLSPRTLVSVPPFSTMEVAAMLDSGQAELLLEQALRG
;
A
#
# COMPACT_ATOMS: atom_id res chain seq x y z
N MET A 1 -2.53 -2.02 -15.78
CA MET A 1 -3.32 -2.75 -14.76
C MET A 1 -3.05 -2.08 -13.44
N GLN A 2 -4.09 -1.83 -12.66
CA GLN A 2 -3.97 -1.28 -11.31
C GLN A 2 -3.36 -2.35 -10.37
N SER A 3 -2.83 -1.93 -9.23
CA SER A 3 -2.46 -2.85 -8.15
C SER A 3 -3.24 -2.53 -6.89
N LEU A 4 -3.71 -3.58 -6.21
CA LEU A 4 -4.32 -3.48 -4.89
C LEU A 4 -3.45 -4.25 -3.91
N LEU A 5 -3.04 -3.59 -2.84
CA LEU A 5 -2.21 -4.14 -1.77
C LEU A 5 -2.94 -4.02 -0.43
N ILE A 6 -2.67 -4.91 0.51
CA ILE A 6 -3.10 -4.76 1.90
C ILE A 6 -1.86 -4.44 2.72
N VAL A 7 -1.77 -3.20 3.21
CA VAL A 7 -0.67 -2.72 4.04
C VAL A 7 -1.00 -3.00 5.49
N THR A 8 -0.15 -3.76 6.18
CA THR A 8 -0.33 -4.17 7.58
C THR A 8 0.54 -3.39 8.55
N GLU A 9 1.67 -2.85 8.08
CA GLU A 9 2.58 -2.01 8.87
C GLU A 9 3.17 -0.88 8.03
N LEU A 10 3.47 0.25 8.68
CA LEU A 10 4.20 1.39 8.11
C LEU A 10 5.37 1.78 9.02
N TYR A 11 6.53 2.03 8.42
CA TYR A 11 7.79 2.32 9.12
C TYR A 11 8.28 3.75 8.83
N GLY A 12 7.37 4.73 8.89
CA GLY A 12 7.69 6.16 8.77
C GLY A 12 8.34 6.60 7.45
N PHE A 13 8.34 7.91 7.19
CA PHE A 13 9.01 8.47 6.03
C PHE A 13 10.51 8.70 6.29
N ASP A 14 11.36 8.10 5.46
CA ASP A 14 12.80 8.34 5.43
C ASP A 14 13.09 9.51 4.49
N VAL A 15 13.39 10.68 5.07
CA VAL A 15 13.74 11.90 4.34
C VAL A 15 15.04 11.78 3.54
N THR A 16 15.95 10.88 3.93
CA THR A 16 17.24 10.69 3.24
C THR A 16 17.05 9.98 1.93
N THR A 17 16.20 8.95 1.92
CA THR A 17 15.88 8.18 0.71
C THR A 17 14.66 8.72 -0.04
N GLY A 18 13.84 9.57 0.59
CA GLY A 18 12.59 10.06 0.04
C GLY A 18 11.52 8.97 -0.06
N CYS A 19 11.47 8.04 0.91
CA CYS A 19 10.59 6.87 0.83
C CYS A 19 9.83 6.62 2.12
N LEU A 20 8.56 6.24 1.98
CA LEU A 20 7.78 5.59 3.04
C LEU A 20 7.92 4.08 2.90
N ARG A 21 8.23 3.40 3.99
CA ARG A 21 8.36 1.92 4.03
C ARG A 21 7.16 1.30 4.72
N GLY A 22 6.81 0.08 4.33
CA GLY A 22 5.75 -0.69 4.97
C GLY A 22 5.89 -2.18 4.74
N LEU A 23 4.94 -2.93 5.29
CA LEU A 23 4.79 -4.37 5.13
C LEU A 23 3.40 -4.68 4.56
N CYS A 24 3.36 -5.58 3.59
CA CYS A 24 2.11 -6.12 3.06
C CYS A 24 1.66 -7.36 3.85
N HIS A 25 0.38 -7.71 3.74
CA HIS A 25 -0.19 -8.89 4.41
C HIS A 25 0.44 -10.22 4.01
N ASP A 26 1.00 -10.30 2.81
CA ASP A 26 1.72 -11.45 2.27
C ASP A 26 3.20 -11.52 2.72
N GLY A 27 3.63 -10.61 3.60
CA GLY A 27 4.98 -10.54 4.15
C GLY A 27 5.99 -9.82 3.25
N ARG A 28 5.60 -9.32 2.07
CA ARG A 28 6.51 -8.54 1.22
C ARG A 28 6.66 -7.12 1.75
N SER A 29 7.89 -6.60 1.68
CA SER A 29 8.15 -5.19 1.99
C SER A 29 7.61 -4.28 0.89
N LEU A 30 7.04 -3.16 1.30
CA LEU A 30 6.55 -2.11 0.42
C LEU A 30 7.43 -0.86 0.55
N LEU A 31 7.78 -0.28 -0.59
CA LEU A 31 8.45 1.01 -0.71
C LEU A 31 7.55 1.95 -1.53
N VAL A 32 7.11 3.05 -0.91
CA VAL A 32 6.44 4.13 -1.62
C VAL A 32 7.43 5.27 -1.77
N GLN A 33 7.87 5.52 -3.00
CA GLN A 33 8.86 6.55 -3.28
C GLN A 33 8.18 7.89 -3.56
N ALA A 34 8.74 8.98 -3.05
CA ALA A 34 8.31 10.35 -3.34
C ALA A 34 9.50 11.17 -3.87
N GLU A 35 9.30 11.88 -4.97
CA GLU A 35 10.24 12.92 -5.40
C GLU A 35 10.10 14.18 -4.52
N PRO A 36 11.12 15.05 -4.44
CA PRO A 36 11.01 16.35 -3.79
C PRO A 36 9.83 17.16 -4.35
N GLY A 37 8.84 17.45 -3.49
CA GLY A 37 7.60 18.15 -3.88
C GLY A 37 6.41 17.23 -4.20
N GLN A 38 6.57 15.90 -4.16
CA GLN A 38 5.52 14.90 -4.41
C GLN A 38 5.26 14.00 -3.19
N GLN A 39 5.42 14.54 -1.98
CA GLN A 39 5.28 13.80 -0.72
C GLN A 39 3.83 13.55 -0.29
N VAL A 40 2.85 14.11 -0.99
CA VAL A 40 1.42 14.02 -0.62
C VAL A 40 0.93 12.59 -0.43
N ASN A 41 1.41 11.64 -1.24
CA ASN A 41 1.06 10.23 -1.09
C ASN A 41 1.66 9.64 0.19
N CYS A 42 2.92 9.96 0.50
CA CYS A 42 3.57 9.48 1.72
C CYS A 42 2.93 10.10 2.98
N ASP A 43 2.62 11.40 2.95
CA ASP A 43 1.97 12.11 4.06
C ASP A 43 0.57 11.53 4.34
N LEU A 44 -0.23 11.31 3.27
CA LEU A 44 -1.53 10.67 3.37
C LEU A 44 -1.41 9.30 4.05
N LEU A 45 -0.56 8.43 3.51
CA LEU A 45 -0.42 7.06 3.99
C LEU A 45 0.13 6.99 5.42
N GLN A 46 1.11 7.82 5.76
CA GLN A 46 1.71 7.85 7.10
C GLN A 46 0.71 8.23 8.20
N SER A 47 -0.37 8.95 7.85
CA SER A 47 -1.42 9.33 8.79
C SER A 47 -2.47 8.23 9.04
N LEU A 48 -2.47 7.16 8.24
CA LEU A 48 -3.52 6.14 8.28
C LEU A 48 -3.23 5.04 9.31
N PRO A 49 -4.25 4.57 10.04
CA PRO A 49 -4.14 3.38 10.87
C PRO A 49 -4.05 2.11 10.00
N CYS A 50 -3.14 1.21 10.35
CA CYS A 50 -2.99 -0.11 9.71
C CYS A 50 -3.79 -1.20 10.43
N PRO A 51 -4.28 -2.24 9.72
CA PRO A 51 -4.16 -2.46 8.27
C PRO A 51 -5.13 -1.64 7.40
N PHE A 52 -4.77 -1.40 6.14
CA PHE A 52 -5.63 -0.76 5.13
C PHE A 52 -5.37 -1.27 3.70
N PHE A 53 -6.32 -1.02 2.80
CA PHE A 53 -6.15 -1.27 1.36
C PHE A 53 -5.47 -0.09 0.66
N LEU A 54 -4.49 -0.39 -0.19
CA LEU A 54 -3.81 0.58 -1.02
C LEU A 54 -4.04 0.24 -2.49
N LEU A 55 -4.83 1.06 -3.17
CA LEU A 55 -5.01 1.00 -4.61
C LEU A 55 -3.99 1.92 -5.28
N SER A 56 -3.38 1.43 -6.34
CA SER A 56 -2.46 2.17 -7.20
C SER A 56 -2.92 2.09 -8.64
N ASP A 57 -2.92 3.22 -9.33
CA ASP A 57 -3.30 3.31 -10.75
C ASP A 57 -2.34 2.54 -11.68
N GLN A 58 -1.13 2.27 -11.19
CA GLN A 58 -0.08 1.52 -11.87
C GLN A 58 0.26 0.23 -11.10
N PRO A 59 0.84 -0.78 -11.75
CA PRO A 59 1.30 -1.96 -11.04
C PRO A 59 2.52 -1.60 -10.16
N ALA A 60 2.60 -2.16 -8.96
CA ALA A 60 3.82 -2.08 -8.17
C ALA A 60 4.96 -2.80 -8.89
N GLU A 61 6.11 -2.15 -8.95
CA GLU A 61 7.32 -2.73 -9.54
C GLU A 61 8.00 -3.65 -8.51
N VAL A 62 8.62 -4.74 -8.98
CA VAL A 62 9.37 -5.63 -8.11
C VAL A 62 10.83 -5.19 -8.10
N LEU A 63 11.33 -4.78 -6.92
CA LEU A 63 12.72 -4.37 -6.70
C LEU A 63 13.36 -5.34 -5.70
N GLY A 64 14.01 -6.39 -6.23
CA GLY A 64 14.50 -7.50 -5.40
C GLY A 64 13.33 -8.24 -4.74
N ASP A 65 13.35 -8.31 -3.41
CA ASP A 65 12.28 -8.93 -2.60
C ASP A 65 11.21 -7.92 -2.15
N MET A 66 11.21 -6.70 -2.70
CA MET A 66 10.31 -5.61 -2.32
C MET A 66 9.37 -5.22 -3.46
N LEU A 67 8.22 -4.68 -3.09
CA LEU A 67 7.31 -3.96 -3.98
C LEU A 67 7.60 -2.47 -3.91
N MET A 68 7.68 -1.81 -5.06
CA MET A 68 7.92 -0.38 -5.18
C MET A 68 6.74 0.30 -5.89
N LEU A 69 6.19 1.34 -5.27
CA LEU A 69 5.28 2.28 -5.92
C LEU A 69 6.07 3.51 -6.36
N SER A 70 5.97 3.82 -7.65
CA SER A 70 6.63 4.96 -8.29
C SER A 70 6.10 6.28 -7.74
N PRO A 71 6.92 7.34 -7.67
CA PRO A 71 6.46 8.68 -7.27
C PRO A 71 5.39 9.26 -8.20
N ARG A 72 5.26 8.73 -9.42
CA ARG A 72 4.25 9.16 -10.40
C ARG A 72 2.93 8.42 -10.28
N THR A 73 2.87 7.41 -9.42
CA THR A 73 1.67 6.63 -9.17
C THR A 73 0.65 7.44 -8.40
N LEU A 74 -0.61 7.39 -8.84
CA LEU A 74 -1.73 7.85 -8.04
C LEU A 74 -2.14 6.73 -7.10
N VAL A 75 -2.15 7.03 -5.80
CA VAL A 75 -2.63 6.10 -4.78
C VAL A 75 -3.99 6.52 -4.27
N SER A 76 -4.81 5.55 -3.91
CA SER A 76 -6.10 5.74 -3.26
C SER A 76 -6.26 4.71 -2.16
N VAL A 77 -6.90 5.11 -1.06
CA VAL A 77 -7.25 4.23 0.05
C VAL A 77 -8.77 4.07 0.05
N PRO A 78 -9.29 2.89 -0.35
CA PRO A 78 -10.71 2.62 -0.31
C PRO A 78 -11.30 2.78 1.11
N PRO A 79 -12.57 3.20 1.25
CA PRO A 79 -13.16 3.55 2.54
C PRO A 79 -13.59 2.31 3.33
N PHE A 80 -12.62 1.51 3.77
CA PHE A 80 -12.81 0.44 4.74
C PHE A 80 -12.20 0.86 6.07
N SER A 81 -12.85 0.50 7.18
CA SER A 81 -12.26 0.66 8.49
C SER A 81 -11.13 -0.34 8.70
N THR A 82 -10.12 0.06 9.48
CA THR A 82 -9.03 -0.81 9.90
C THR A 82 -9.52 -2.13 10.52
N MET A 83 -10.62 -2.08 11.28
CA MET A 83 -11.22 -3.27 11.89
C MET A 83 -11.81 -4.22 10.85
N GLU A 84 -12.48 -3.70 9.83
CA GLU A 84 -13.01 -4.53 8.74
C GLU A 84 -11.86 -5.21 7.99
N VAL A 85 -10.80 -4.47 7.68
CA VAL A 85 -9.61 -5.02 6.99
C VAL A 85 -8.94 -6.11 7.84
N ALA A 86 -8.80 -5.90 9.15
CA ALA A 86 -8.25 -6.91 10.06
C ALA A 86 -9.12 -8.18 10.11
N ALA A 87 -10.45 -8.04 10.25
CA ALA A 87 -11.35 -9.20 10.26
C ALA A 87 -11.32 -9.98 8.93
N MET A 88 -11.11 -9.29 7.81
CA MET A 88 -10.96 -9.92 6.50
C MET A 88 -9.66 -10.72 6.38
N LEU A 89 -8.56 -10.22 6.95
CA LEU A 89 -7.30 -10.96 7.04
C LEU A 89 -7.44 -12.21 7.92
N ASP A 90 -8.05 -12.07 9.10
CA ASP A 90 -8.23 -13.17 10.06
C ASP A 90 -9.13 -14.29 9.51
N SER A 91 -10.09 -13.94 8.65
CA SER A 91 -10.99 -14.91 8.01
C SER A 91 -10.39 -15.59 6.77
N GLY A 92 -9.18 -15.22 6.34
CA GLY A 92 -8.53 -15.76 5.15
C GLY A 92 -9.18 -15.36 3.84
N GLN A 93 -10.00 -14.30 3.83
CA GLN A 93 -10.74 -13.83 2.64
C GLN A 93 -10.01 -12.75 1.85
N ALA A 94 -8.81 -12.34 2.28
CA ALA A 94 -8.01 -11.30 1.65
C ALA A 94 -7.84 -11.51 0.13
N GLU A 95 -7.55 -12.74 -0.28
CA GLU A 95 -7.18 -13.04 -1.66
C GLU A 95 -8.38 -13.01 -2.60
N LEU A 96 -9.54 -13.44 -2.11
CA LEU A 96 -10.80 -13.35 -2.86
C LEU A 96 -11.20 -11.89 -3.13
N LEU A 97 -10.90 -10.98 -2.21
CA LEU A 97 -11.17 -9.55 -2.36
C LEU A 97 -10.17 -8.86 -3.28
N LEU A 98 -8.88 -9.19 -3.17
CA LEU A 98 -7.88 -8.71 -4.11
C LEU A 98 -8.24 -9.10 -5.55
N GLU A 99 -8.69 -10.34 -5.76
CA GLU A 99 -9.15 -10.81 -7.06
C GLU A 99 -10.43 -10.11 -7.55
N GLN A 100 -11.39 -9.82 -6.67
CA GLN A 100 -12.62 -9.13 -7.04
C GLN A 100 -12.38 -7.67 -7.41
N ALA A 101 -11.53 -6.97 -6.65
CA ALA A 101 -11.23 -5.56 -6.89
C ALA A 101 -10.39 -5.33 -8.15
N LEU A 102 -9.57 -6.30 -8.56
CA LEU A 102 -8.77 -6.24 -9.79
C LEU A 102 -9.55 -6.60 -11.07
N ARG A 103 -10.76 -7.18 -10.93
CA ARG A 103 -11.65 -7.55 -12.06
C ARG A 103 -12.75 -6.52 -12.31
N GLY A 104 -12.89 -5.53 -11.45
CA GLY A 104 -13.87 -4.44 -11.54
C GLY A 104 -13.45 -3.32 -12.49
#